data_AF-A0A6C2CSR2-F1
#
_entry.id   AF-A0A6C2CSR2-F1
#
_cell.length_a   1.000
_cell.length_b   1.000
_cell.length_c   1.000
_cell.angle_alpha   90.00
_cell.angle_beta   90.00
_cell.angle_gamma   90.00
#
_symmetry.space_group_name_H-M   'P 1'
#
loop_
_entity.id
_entity.type
_entity.pdbx_description
1 polymer ?
#
loop_
_entity_poly.entity_id
_entity_poly.type
_entity_poly.pdbx_seq_one_letter_code
_entity_poly.pdbx_strand_id
1 'polypeptide(L)'
;MRSYSRFRPLLGDDTRLLSASLPAIANWPRRHPPKVLTDSQIEHFLHAFDLTDPVGLRDHAIARCLLDLGLRGDEATHLTLDAVDWRNGIVTLHRTKSQRMQHLPLPVQTGEALARYLRDGRPQTDSRALFIRHRAPFGVPLGVAAIRNAMNRAFARCALADRFCNTHVLRRSMATRLQKTGVSIKEIADLLRHRDVNTARVYARVDLERLRTVALPWPGSAS
;
A
#
# COMPACT_ATOMS: atom_id res chain seq x y z
N MET A 1 -23.69 4.60 13.09
CA MET A 1 -24.50 5.57 13.88
C MET A 1 -24.28 7.02 13.44
N ARG A 2 -23.06 7.62 13.52
CA ARG A 2 -22.82 9.02 13.07
C ARG A 2 -23.21 9.33 11.61
N SER A 3 -22.98 8.40 10.68
CA SER A 3 -23.37 8.57 9.27
C SER A 3 -24.89 8.59 9.08
N TYR A 4 -25.62 7.85 9.90
CA TYR A 4 -27.09 7.80 9.89
C TYR A 4 -27.69 9.06 10.53
N SER A 5 -27.13 9.53 11.65
CA SER A 5 -27.52 10.80 12.29
C SER A 5 -27.25 12.02 11.40
N ARG A 6 -26.27 11.96 10.49
CA ARG A 6 -26.01 13.01 9.48
C ARG A 6 -26.92 12.92 8.25
N PHE A 7 -27.51 11.75 7.98
CA PHE A 7 -28.39 11.53 6.83
C PHE A 7 -29.84 11.93 7.12
N ARG A 8 -30.34 11.71 8.34
CA ARG A 8 -31.72 12.02 8.73
C ARG A 8 -32.12 13.51 8.59
N PRO A 9 -31.24 14.51 8.79
CA PRO A 9 -31.56 15.91 8.48
C PRO A 9 -31.87 16.17 7.01
N LEU A 10 -31.32 15.36 6.08
CA LEU A 10 -31.63 15.45 4.65
C LEU A 10 -33.03 14.90 4.32
N LEU A 11 -33.64 14.16 5.24
CA LEU A 11 -35.02 13.69 5.19
C LEU A 11 -35.97 14.57 6.01
N GLY A 12 -35.49 15.69 6.56
CA GLY A 12 -36.30 16.65 7.32
C GLY A 12 -36.36 16.41 8.84
N ASP A 13 -35.64 15.41 9.36
CA ASP A 13 -35.64 15.12 10.79
C ASP A 13 -34.66 16.02 11.58
N ASP A 14 -35.07 16.50 12.75
CA ASP A 14 -34.16 17.19 13.67
C ASP A 14 -33.29 16.18 14.46
N THR A 15 -32.01 16.09 14.11
CA THR A 15 -31.05 15.22 14.79
C THR A 15 -30.06 15.96 15.69
N ARG A 16 -30.33 17.21 16.08
CA ARG A 16 -29.43 18.01 16.93
C ARG A 16 -29.13 17.32 18.25
N LEU A 17 -30.16 16.83 18.94
CA LEU A 17 -30.03 16.09 20.19
C LEU A 17 -29.33 14.75 19.99
N LEU A 18 -29.70 13.99 18.96
CA LEU A 18 -29.06 12.72 18.61
C LEU A 18 -27.57 12.86 18.30
N SER A 19 -27.17 13.96 17.66
CA SER A 19 -25.77 14.22 17.33
C SER A 19 -24.97 14.66 18.56
N ALA A 20 -25.58 15.44 19.45
CA ALA A 20 -24.98 15.89 20.71
C ALA A 20 -24.77 14.73 21.71
N SER A 21 -25.67 13.75 21.71
CA SER A 21 -25.58 12.57 22.58
C SER A 21 -24.56 11.52 22.14
N LEU A 22 -23.93 11.68 20.96
CA LEU A 22 -22.90 10.74 20.51
C LEU A 22 -21.56 11.06 21.19
N PRO A 23 -20.99 10.12 21.97
CA PRO A 23 -19.75 10.38 22.69
C PRO A 23 -18.64 10.76 21.70
N ALA A 24 -17.89 11.82 22.01
CA ALA A 24 -16.69 12.18 21.29
C ALA A 24 -15.64 11.09 21.54
N ILE A 25 -15.42 10.23 20.56
CA ILE A 25 -14.34 9.25 20.62
C ILE A 25 -13.05 10.04 20.60
N ALA A 26 -12.34 10.05 21.74
CA ALA A 26 -11.06 10.72 21.85
C ALA A 26 -10.09 10.11 20.83
N ASN A 27 -9.68 10.90 19.84
CA ASN A 27 -8.74 10.46 18.82
C ASN A 27 -7.32 10.67 19.37
N TRP A 28 -6.94 9.84 20.34
CA TRP A 28 -5.61 9.93 20.96
C TRP A 28 -4.54 9.70 19.89
N PRO A 29 -3.53 10.60 19.79
CA PRO A 29 -2.45 10.40 18.84
C PRO A 29 -1.74 9.09 19.16
N ARG A 30 -1.68 8.18 18.18
CA ARG A 30 -1.05 6.86 18.31
C ARG A 30 0.40 7.05 18.79
N ARG A 31 0.73 6.62 20.02
CA ARG A 31 2.05 6.84 20.65
C ARG A 31 3.21 6.06 20.03
N HIS A 32 2.98 5.01 19.24
CA HIS A 32 4.04 4.26 18.58
C HIS A 32 4.18 4.63 17.09
N PRO A 33 5.41 4.77 16.56
CA PRO A 33 5.62 4.92 15.13
C PRO A 33 4.99 3.72 14.38
N PRO A 34 4.53 3.93 13.15
CA PRO A 34 3.93 2.86 12.37
C PRO A 34 4.93 1.70 12.23
N LYS A 35 4.49 0.47 12.54
CA LYS A 35 5.28 -0.72 12.25
C LYS A 35 5.53 -0.77 10.73
N VAL A 36 6.79 -0.68 10.32
CA VAL A 36 7.29 -0.78 8.94
C VAL A 36 8.44 -1.78 8.89
N LEU A 37 8.75 -2.28 7.69
CA LEU A 37 9.90 -3.16 7.47
C LEU A 37 11.19 -2.33 7.40
N THR A 38 12.29 -2.90 7.91
CA THR A 38 13.64 -2.43 7.60
C THR A 38 14.06 -2.85 6.18
N ASP A 39 15.12 -2.26 5.64
CA ASP A 39 15.60 -2.63 4.30
C ASP A 39 16.02 -4.10 4.22
N SER A 40 16.70 -4.61 5.25
CA SER A 40 17.03 -6.04 5.38
C SER A 40 15.79 -6.96 5.44
N GLN A 41 14.72 -6.52 6.12
CA GLN A 41 13.47 -7.27 6.16
C GLN A 41 12.75 -7.25 4.81
N ILE A 42 12.85 -6.15 4.06
CA ILE A 42 12.29 -6.06 2.69
C ILE A 42 13.02 -7.04 1.78
N GLU A 43 14.34 -7.03 1.80
CA GLU A 43 15.16 -7.93 1.00
C GLU A 43 14.83 -9.39 1.32
N HIS A 44 14.86 -9.76 2.60
CA HIS A 44 14.51 -11.11 3.05
C HIS A 44 13.06 -11.50 2.67
N PHE A 45 12.12 -10.56 2.75
CA PHE A 45 10.74 -10.77 2.31
C PHE A 45 10.62 -11.02 0.81
N LEU A 46 11.35 -10.25 -0.01
CA LEU A 46 11.34 -10.42 -1.46
C LEU A 46 12.01 -11.73 -1.92
N HIS A 47 12.99 -12.24 -1.15
CA HIS A 47 13.60 -13.56 -1.37
C HIS A 47 12.75 -14.74 -0.89
N ALA A 48 11.68 -14.49 -0.11
CA ALA A 48 10.84 -15.57 0.40
C ALA A 48 9.91 -16.18 -0.66
N PHE A 49 9.89 -15.68 -1.90
CA PHE A 49 9.03 -16.21 -2.97
C PHE A 49 9.83 -17.18 -3.85
N ASP A 50 9.23 -18.34 -4.16
CA ASP A 50 9.83 -19.30 -5.07
C ASP A 50 9.69 -18.84 -6.53
N LEU A 51 10.80 -18.51 -7.18
CA LEU A 51 10.79 -18.00 -8.56
C LEU A 51 10.87 -19.13 -9.61
N THR A 52 10.80 -20.38 -9.19
CA THR A 52 10.68 -21.56 -10.08
C THR A 52 9.23 -22.01 -10.25
N ASP A 53 8.35 -21.64 -9.32
CA ASP A 53 6.92 -21.93 -9.34
C ASP A 53 6.12 -20.77 -9.97
N PRO A 54 5.17 -21.04 -10.91
CA PRO A 54 4.29 -20.02 -11.46
C PRO A 54 3.53 -19.19 -10.43
N VAL A 55 3.09 -19.79 -9.31
CA VAL A 55 2.39 -19.05 -8.25
C VAL A 55 3.36 -18.16 -7.48
N GLY A 56 4.57 -18.63 -7.21
CA GLY A 56 5.62 -17.84 -6.59
C GLY A 56 6.09 -16.67 -7.46
N LEU A 57 6.21 -16.83 -8.79
CA LEU A 57 6.45 -15.73 -9.74
C LEU A 57 5.35 -14.65 -9.66
N ARG A 58 4.09 -15.07 -9.66
CA ARG A 58 2.94 -14.17 -9.50
C ARG A 58 3.02 -13.42 -8.18
N ASP A 59 3.18 -14.15 -7.08
CA ASP A 59 3.17 -13.58 -5.74
C ASP A 59 4.36 -12.63 -5.53
N HIS A 60 5.54 -12.94 -6.11
CA HIS A 60 6.69 -12.04 -6.13
C HIS A 60 6.41 -10.74 -6.91
N ALA A 61 5.84 -10.84 -8.12
CA ALA A 61 5.49 -9.65 -8.91
C ALA A 61 4.45 -8.76 -8.19
N ILE A 62 3.47 -9.37 -7.49
CA ILE A 62 2.52 -8.65 -6.65
C ILE A 62 3.25 -7.96 -5.49
N ALA A 63 4.15 -8.65 -4.80
CA ALA A 63 4.93 -8.08 -3.70
C ALA A 63 5.72 -6.84 -4.15
N ARG A 64 6.36 -6.89 -5.31
CA ARG A 64 7.07 -5.77 -5.94
C ARG A 64 6.13 -4.61 -6.24
N CYS A 65 4.96 -4.85 -6.81
CA CYS A 65 3.97 -3.80 -7.03
C CYS A 65 3.51 -3.12 -5.71
N LEU A 66 3.34 -3.90 -4.63
CA LEU A 66 2.93 -3.35 -3.33
C LEU A 66 4.07 -2.58 -2.63
N LEU A 67 5.32 -2.98 -2.81
CA LEU A 67 6.51 -2.38 -2.19
C LEU A 67 7.10 -1.22 -2.98
N ASP A 68 7.17 -1.32 -4.30
CA ASP A 68 7.94 -0.40 -5.15
C ASP A 68 7.03 0.67 -5.78
N LEU A 69 5.79 0.31 -6.12
CA LEU A 69 4.76 1.25 -6.60
C LEU A 69 3.80 1.67 -5.48
N GLY A 70 3.92 1.02 -4.31
CA GLY A 70 3.10 1.28 -3.16
C GLY A 70 1.64 0.91 -3.36
N LEU A 71 1.26 0.03 -4.29
CA LEU A 71 -0.14 -0.24 -4.61
C LEU A 71 -0.96 -0.69 -3.38
N ARG A 72 -2.24 -0.33 -3.35
CA ARG A 72 -3.19 -0.97 -2.44
C ARG A 72 -3.55 -2.36 -2.97
N GLY A 73 -4.04 -3.23 -2.08
CA GLY A 73 -4.46 -4.57 -2.48
C GLY A 73 -5.55 -4.56 -3.55
N ASP A 74 -6.53 -3.67 -3.43
CA ASP A 74 -7.59 -3.48 -4.43
C ASP A 74 -7.05 -2.96 -5.76
N GLU A 75 -6.13 -1.99 -5.74
CA GLU A 75 -5.49 -1.48 -6.95
C GLU A 75 -4.70 -2.57 -7.68
N ALA A 76 -3.96 -3.41 -6.94
CA ALA A 76 -3.24 -4.55 -7.51
C ALA A 76 -4.21 -5.55 -8.16
N THR A 77 -5.36 -5.86 -7.52
CA THR A 77 -6.35 -6.77 -8.12
C THR A 77 -7.02 -6.26 -9.40
N HIS A 78 -7.08 -4.94 -9.58
CA HIS A 78 -7.72 -4.32 -10.75
C HIS A 78 -6.71 -3.92 -11.84
N LEU A 79 -5.43 -4.24 -11.66
CA LEU A 79 -4.41 -3.96 -12.67
C LEU A 79 -4.65 -4.84 -13.90
N THR A 80 -4.63 -4.23 -15.08
CA THR A 80 -4.80 -4.93 -16.37
C THR A 80 -3.49 -4.97 -17.13
N LEU A 81 -3.42 -5.79 -18.18
CA LEU A 81 -2.25 -5.82 -19.07
C LEU A 81 -2.02 -4.47 -19.77
N ASP A 82 -3.09 -3.76 -20.12
CA ASP A 82 -3.04 -2.42 -20.74
C ASP A 82 -2.56 -1.32 -19.80
N ALA A 83 -2.62 -1.56 -18.49
CA ALA A 83 -2.16 -0.60 -17.52
C ALA A 83 -0.64 -0.39 -17.60
N VAL A 84 0.11 -1.31 -18.19
CA VAL A 84 1.57 -1.27 -18.24
C VAL A 84 2.05 -0.82 -19.62
N ASP A 85 2.58 0.39 -19.68
CA ASP A 85 3.31 0.89 -20.83
C ASP A 85 4.80 0.54 -20.67
N TRP A 86 5.20 -0.55 -21.33
CA TRP A 86 6.58 -1.05 -21.30
C TRP A 86 7.58 -0.14 -22.00
N ARG A 87 7.14 0.64 -23.00
CA ARG A 87 8.03 1.50 -23.79
C ARG A 87 8.43 2.74 -23.00
N ASN A 88 7.45 3.33 -22.32
CA ASN A 88 7.66 4.53 -21.51
C ASN A 88 7.96 4.21 -20.04
N GLY A 89 7.84 2.95 -19.62
CA GLY A 89 8.08 2.53 -18.24
C GLY A 89 7.05 3.14 -17.29
N ILE A 90 5.77 3.07 -17.63
CA ILE A 90 4.67 3.69 -16.87
C ILE A 90 3.61 2.65 -16.52
N VAL A 91 3.09 2.72 -15.30
CA VAL A 91 1.89 1.98 -14.87
C VAL A 91 0.74 2.96 -14.66
N THR A 92 -0.39 2.71 -15.31
CA THR A 92 -1.60 3.53 -15.26
C THR A 92 -2.67 2.86 -14.39
N LEU A 93 -3.14 3.57 -13.37
CA LEU A 93 -4.15 3.08 -12.45
C LEU A 93 -5.51 3.72 -12.79
N HIS A 94 -6.38 2.94 -13.43
CA HIS A 94 -7.69 3.42 -13.88
C HIS A 94 -8.72 3.54 -12.75
N ARG A 95 -8.64 2.66 -11.74
CA ARG A 95 -9.65 2.55 -10.68
C ARG A 95 -9.04 2.93 -9.33
N THR A 96 -8.86 4.23 -9.11
CA THR A 96 -8.50 4.76 -7.79
C THR A 96 -9.77 5.11 -7.01
N LYS A 97 -9.71 5.13 -5.66
CA LYS A 97 -10.82 5.59 -4.79
C LYS A 97 -11.34 7.00 -5.17
N SER A 98 -10.54 7.77 -5.91
CA SER A 98 -10.85 9.10 -6.45
C SER A 98 -11.40 9.13 -7.88
N GLN A 99 -11.54 8.00 -8.57
CA GLN A 99 -11.97 7.92 -9.99
C GLN A 99 -11.10 8.78 -10.94
N ARG A 100 -9.85 9.06 -10.55
CA ARG A 100 -8.87 9.74 -11.40
C ARG A 100 -7.81 8.73 -11.83
N MET A 101 -7.48 8.76 -13.12
CA MET A 101 -6.35 8.02 -13.66
C MET A 101 -5.05 8.56 -13.06
N GLN A 102 -4.11 7.66 -12.80
CA GLN A 102 -2.82 8.04 -12.27
C GLN A 102 -1.72 7.24 -12.91
N HIS A 103 -0.66 7.94 -13.31
CA HIS A 103 0.54 7.36 -13.88
C HIS A 103 1.61 7.25 -12.78
N LEU A 104 2.22 6.08 -12.69
CA LEU A 104 3.35 5.81 -11.80
C LEU A 104 4.53 5.36 -12.67
N PRO A 105 5.76 5.81 -12.40
CA PRO A 105 6.93 5.23 -13.03
C PRO A 105 7.00 3.74 -12.66
N LEU A 106 7.43 2.90 -13.61
CA LEU A 106 7.68 1.48 -13.41
C LEU A 106 9.17 1.27 -13.11
N PRO A 107 9.56 1.00 -11.85
CA PRO A 107 10.94 0.66 -11.54
C PRO A 107 11.36 -0.59 -12.32
N VAL A 108 12.59 -0.60 -12.84
CA VAL A 108 13.16 -1.70 -13.64
C VAL A 108 12.93 -3.05 -12.96
N GLN A 109 13.30 -3.10 -11.69
CA GLN A 109 13.14 -4.21 -10.77
C GLN A 109 11.70 -4.76 -10.63
N THR A 110 10.69 -3.89 -10.68
CA THR A 110 9.27 -4.27 -10.69
C THR A 110 8.83 -4.72 -12.07
N GLY A 111 9.31 -4.04 -13.12
CA GLY A 111 9.06 -4.39 -14.52
C GLY A 111 9.59 -5.77 -14.87
N GLU A 112 10.81 -6.11 -14.46
CA GLU A 112 11.41 -7.43 -14.65
C GLU A 112 10.60 -8.53 -13.97
N ALA A 113 10.16 -8.31 -12.72
CA ALA A 113 9.33 -9.28 -12.01
C ALA A 113 7.98 -9.48 -12.69
N LEU A 114 7.34 -8.40 -13.16
CA LEU A 114 6.12 -8.47 -13.95
C LEU A 114 6.34 -9.20 -15.27
N ALA A 115 7.38 -8.87 -16.03
CA ALA A 115 7.68 -9.50 -17.31
C ALA A 115 7.98 -10.99 -17.17
N ARG A 116 8.73 -11.38 -16.14
CA ARG A 116 9.00 -12.80 -15.82
C ARG A 116 7.71 -13.54 -15.48
N TYR A 117 6.86 -12.96 -14.64
CA TYR A 117 5.54 -13.55 -14.35
C TYR A 117 4.70 -13.70 -15.63
N LEU A 118 4.61 -12.65 -16.46
CA LEU A 118 3.78 -12.66 -17.67
C LEU A 118 4.24 -13.67 -18.72
N ARG A 119 5.56 -13.90 -18.84
CA ARG A 119 6.13 -14.85 -19.80
C ARG A 119 6.10 -16.30 -19.30
N ASP A 120 6.50 -16.50 -18.04
CA ASP A 120 6.87 -17.82 -17.55
C ASP A 120 5.87 -18.40 -16.54
N GLY A 121 5.02 -17.56 -15.95
CA GLY A 121 4.12 -17.96 -14.86
C GLY A 121 2.62 -17.80 -15.13
N ARG A 122 2.22 -16.79 -15.91
CA ARG A 122 0.80 -16.45 -16.07
C ARG A 122 0.08 -17.49 -16.94
N PRO A 123 -1.02 -18.11 -16.45
CA PRO A 123 -1.84 -19.00 -17.27
C PRO A 123 -2.36 -18.32 -18.55
N GLN A 124 -2.47 -19.09 -19.63
CA GLN A 124 -3.06 -18.63 -20.88
C GLN A 124 -4.57 -18.49 -20.74
N THR A 125 -5.10 -17.30 -21.06
CA THR A 125 -6.52 -16.94 -20.92
C THR A 125 -6.80 -15.63 -21.65
N ASP A 126 -8.05 -15.42 -22.07
CA ASP A 126 -8.53 -14.18 -22.68
C ASP A 126 -8.69 -13.01 -21.69
N SER A 127 -8.58 -13.29 -20.38
CA SER A 127 -8.68 -12.27 -19.34
C SER A 127 -7.59 -11.21 -19.49
N ARG A 128 -7.98 -9.94 -19.47
CA ARG A 128 -7.03 -8.81 -19.47
C ARG A 128 -6.51 -8.42 -18.09
N ALA A 129 -6.97 -9.10 -17.02
CA ALA A 129 -6.45 -8.87 -15.68
C ALA A 129 -4.99 -9.31 -15.60
N LEU A 130 -4.13 -8.48 -15.01
CA LEU A 130 -2.71 -8.77 -14.92
C LEU A 130 -2.48 -9.98 -14.00
N PHE A 131 -3.05 -9.94 -12.78
CA PHE A 131 -2.95 -11.01 -11.81
C PHE A 131 -4.22 -11.88 -11.79
N ILE A 132 -4.04 -13.16 -12.13
CA ILE A 132 -5.13 -14.14 -12.21
C ILE A 132 -4.91 -15.33 -11.26
N ARG A 133 -5.96 -16.12 -11.08
CA ARG A 133 -5.88 -17.40 -10.36
C ARG A 133 -5.09 -18.43 -11.19
N HIS A 134 -4.33 -19.26 -10.48
CA HIS A 134 -3.59 -20.41 -11.04
C HIS A 134 -4.29 -21.74 -10.71
N ARG A 135 -5.59 -21.66 -10.38
CA ARG A 135 -6.46 -22.81 -10.15
C ARG A 135 -7.76 -22.57 -10.89
N ALA A 136 -8.41 -23.64 -11.33
CA ALA A 136 -9.70 -23.56 -12.00
C ALA A 136 -10.75 -22.84 -11.12
N PRO A 137 -11.66 -22.04 -11.72
CA PRO A 137 -11.68 -21.64 -13.13
C PRO A 137 -10.54 -20.66 -13.46
N PHE A 138 -9.82 -20.92 -14.56
CA PHE A 138 -8.76 -20.05 -15.05
C PHE A 138 -9.34 -18.75 -15.65
N GLY A 139 -8.53 -17.70 -15.76
CA GLY A 139 -8.98 -16.39 -16.25
C GLY A 139 -9.67 -15.50 -15.23
N VAL A 140 -9.99 -16.02 -14.04
CA VAL A 140 -10.57 -15.22 -12.97
C VAL A 140 -9.51 -14.33 -12.32
N PRO A 141 -9.75 -13.01 -12.19
CA PRO A 141 -8.86 -12.11 -11.47
C PRO A 141 -8.60 -12.56 -10.03
N LEU A 142 -7.41 -12.26 -9.53
CA LEU A 142 -7.07 -12.54 -8.15
C LEU A 142 -7.84 -11.58 -7.21
N GLY A 143 -8.35 -12.09 -6.09
CA GLY A 143 -9.05 -11.28 -5.09
C GLY A 143 -8.09 -10.69 -4.03
N VAL A 144 -8.52 -9.61 -3.36
CA VAL A 144 -7.70 -8.93 -2.33
C VAL A 144 -7.32 -9.87 -1.19
N ALA A 145 -8.23 -10.78 -0.81
CA ALA A 145 -7.97 -11.80 0.20
C ALA A 145 -6.86 -12.77 -0.23
N ALA A 146 -6.80 -13.15 -1.51
CA ALA A 146 -5.77 -14.04 -2.02
C ALA A 146 -4.39 -13.36 -2.04
N ILE A 147 -4.33 -12.08 -2.45
CA ILE A 147 -3.12 -11.25 -2.33
C ILE A 147 -2.67 -11.16 -0.87
N ARG A 148 -3.58 -10.82 0.05
CA ARG A 148 -3.26 -10.72 1.49
C ARG A 148 -2.72 -12.05 2.03
N ASN A 149 -3.37 -13.16 1.69
CA ASN A 149 -2.92 -14.48 2.13
C ASN A 149 -1.54 -14.83 1.57
N ALA A 150 -1.25 -14.48 0.31
CA ALA A 150 0.08 -14.66 -0.29
C ALA A 150 1.17 -13.90 0.47
N MET A 151 0.93 -12.61 0.75
CA MET A 151 1.88 -11.80 1.50
C MET A 151 2.06 -12.30 2.94
N ASN A 152 0.98 -12.75 3.59
CA ASN A 152 1.05 -13.32 4.94
C ASN A 152 1.84 -14.63 4.98
N ARG A 153 1.72 -15.50 3.97
CA ARG A 153 2.57 -16.69 3.85
C ARG A 153 4.04 -16.31 3.68
N ALA A 154 4.34 -15.28 2.89
CA ALA A 154 5.71 -14.77 2.76
C ALA A 154 6.24 -14.23 4.09
N PHE A 155 5.47 -13.41 4.81
CA PHE A 155 5.85 -12.96 6.15
C PHE A 155 6.10 -14.12 7.12
N ALA A 156 5.28 -15.17 7.08
CA ALA A 156 5.48 -16.36 7.91
C ALA A 156 6.81 -17.06 7.58
N ARG A 157 7.17 -17.21 6.30
CA ARG A 157 8.46 -17.78 5.88
C ARG A 157 9.66 -16.97 6.37
N CYS A 158 9.49 -15.67 6.59
CA CYS A 158 10.52 -14.78 7.13
C CYS A 158 10.52 -14.68 8.67
N ALA A 159 9.72 -15.49 9.38
CA ALA A 159 9.49 -15.33 10.83
C ALA A 159 8.99 -13.92 11.24
N LEU A 160 8.19 -13.30 10.38
CA LEU A 160 7.65 -11.94 10.55
C LEU A 160 6.12 -11.91 10.80
N ALA A 161 5.47 -13.07 10.88
CA ALA A 161 4.01 -13.18 10.98
C ALA A 161 3.41 -12.51 12.22
N ASP A 162 4.07 -12.58 13.37
CA ASP A 162 3.59 -11.97 14.63
C ASP A 162 3.64 -10.43 14.59
N ARG A 163 4.45 -9.89 13.69
CA ARG A 163 4.65 -8.45 13.53
C ARG A 163 3.79 -7.86 12.43
N PHE A 164 3.53 -8.62 11.38
CA PHE A 164 2.91 -8.14 10.15
C PHE A 164 1.91 -9.16 9.56
N CYS A 165 0.64 -8.73 9.43
CA CYS A 165 -0.45 -9.57 8.93
C CYS A 165 -1.27 -8.93 7.79
N ASN A 166 -0.81 -7.79 7.26
CA ASN A 166 -1.52 -7.02 6.25
C ASN A 166 -0.59 -6.47 5.17
N THR A 167 -1.16 -6.20 4.00
CA THR A 167 -0.44 -5.62 2.85
C THR A 167 -0.14 -4.13 3.02
N HIS A 168 -0.87 -3.43 3.90
CA HIS A 168 -0.64 -2.01 4.17
C HIS A 168 0.73 -1.72 4.79
N VAL A 169 1.37 -2.71 5.43
CA VAL A 169 2.75 -2.55 5.89
C VAL A 169 3.71 -2.30 4.73
N LEU A 170 3.56 -3.00 3.61
CA LEU A 170 4.46 -2.90 2.45
C LEU A 170 4.44 -1.48 1.87
N ARG A 171 3.23 -0.94 1.64
CA ARG A 171 3.03 0.46 1.23
C ARG A 171 3.61 1.46 2.22
N ARG A 172 3.44 1.24 3.52
CA ARG A 172 4.00 2.14 4.55
C ARG A 172 5.52 2.08 4.57
N SER A 173 6.11 0.90 4.37
CA SER A 173 7.57 0.75 4.27
C SER A 173 8.13 1.52 3.08
N MET A 174 7.46 1.48 1.92
CA MET A 174 7.80 2.32 0.76
C MET A 174 7.80 3.81 1.11
N ALA A 175 6.71 4.27 1.73
CA ALA A 175 6.54 5.65 2.13
C ALA A 175 7.67 6.14 3.04
N THR A 176 7.99 5.33 4.06
CA THR A 176 9.07 5.62 5.00
C THR A 176 10.42 5.62 4.31
N ARG A 177 10.66 4.74 3.33
CA ARG A 177 11.90 4.74 2.53
C ARG A 177 12.04 6.02 1.71
N LEU A 178 10.98 6.46 1.02
CA LEU A 178 11.00 7.71 0.26
C LEU A 178 11.22 8.94 1.15
N GLN A 179 10.63 8.92 2.34
CA GLN A 179 10.89 9.98 3.31
C GLN A 179 12.35 9.97 3.78
N LYS A 180 12.92 8.77 3.96
CA LYS A 180 14.33 8.62 4.32
C LYS A 180 15.27 9.17 3.23
N THR A 181 14.86 9.15 1.97
CA THR A 181 15.65 9.74 0.87
C THR A 181 15.43 11.24 0.70
N GLY A 182 14.67 11.90 1.58
CA GLY A 182 14.47 13.35 1.57
C GLY A 182 13.31 13.83 0.68
N VAL A 183 12.48 12.92 0.18
CA VAL A 183 11.27 13.28 -0.58
C VAL A 183 10.28 13.96 0.36
N SER A 184 9.68 15.06 -0.07
CA SER A 184 8.76 15.81 0.78
C SER A 184 7.51 15.00 1.10
N ILE A 185 6.90 15.25 2.27
CA ILE A 185 5.66 14.57 2.69
C ILE A 185 4.53 14.79 1.68
N LYS A 186 4.53 15.94 1.00
CA LYS A 186 3.53 16.27 -0.04
C LYS A 186 3.70 15.36 -1.26
N GLU A 187 4.92 15.22 -1.77
CA GLU A 187 5.23 14.30 -2.89
C GLU A 187 4.96 12.85 -2.52
N ILE A 188 5.27 12.45 -1.29
CA ILE A 188 4.93 11.12 -0.76
C ILE A 188 3.41 10.95 -0.66
N ALA A 189 2.67 11.97 -0.21
CA ALA A 189 1.21 11.93 -0.13
C ALA A 189 0.54 11.88 -1.50
N ASP A 190 1.12 12.53 -2.52
CA ASP A 190 0.68 12.49 -3.91
C ASP A 190 0.96 11.11 -4.54
N LEU A 191 2.16 10.57 -4.33
CA LEU A 191 2.55 9.22 -4.79
C LEU A 191 1.73 8.12 -4.09
N LEU A 192 1.48 8.31 -2.78
CA LEU A 192 0.66 7.43 -1.97
C LEU A 192 -0.80 7.86 -1.90
N ARG A 193 -1.24 8.77 -2.77
CA ARG A 193 -2.64 8.91 -3.15
C ARG A 193 -3.55 9.02 -1.93
N HIS A 194 -3.11 9.78 -0.94
CA HIS A 194 -3.80 9.93 0.32
C HIS A 194 -4.77 11.10 0.21
N ARG A 195 -6.07 10.78 0.15
CA ARG A 195 -7.14 11.78 0.21
C ARG A 195 -7.46 12.24 1.65
N ASP A 196 -6.87 11.58 2.66
CA ASP A 196 -7.11 11.84 4.08
C ASP A 196 -5.80 12.28 4.76
N VAL A 197 -5.79 13.53 5.22
CA VAL A 197 -4.71 14.23 5.94
C VAL A 197 -4.23 13.40 7.15
N ASN A 198 -5.10 12.57 7.75
CA ASN A 198 -4.72 11.71 8.87
C ASN A 198 -3.74 10.59 8.50
N THR A 199 -3.72 10.14 7.25
CA THR A 199 -2.73 9.15 6.78
C THR A 199 -1.39 9.80 6.50
N ALA A 200 -1.39 11.06 6.03
CA ALA A 200 -0.18 11.85 5.83
C ALA A 200 0.49 12.24 7.16
N ARG A 201 -0.29 12.45 8.23
CA ARG A 201 0.21 12.70 9.60
C ARG A 201 1.15 11.62 10.13
N VAL A 202 0.98 10.37 9.68
CA VAL A 202 1.86 9.26 10.06
C VAL A 202 3.28 9.47 9.54
N TYR A 203 3.43 10.08 8.36
CA TYR A 203 4.73 10.41 7.75
C TYR A 203 5.32 11.66 8.38
N ALA A 204 4.52 12.68 8.70
CA ALA A 204 5.00 13.88 9.41
C ALA A 204 5.72 13.55 10.74
N ARG A 205 5.34 12.46 11.43
CA ARG A 205 6.02 12.01 12.65
C ARG A 205 7.40 11.40 12.41
N VAL A 206 7.58 10.66 11.33
CA VAL A 206 8.90 10.10 10.97
C VAL A 206 9.86 11.23 10.60
N ASP A 207 9.35 12.33 10.06
CA ASP A 207 10.11 13.57 9.85
C ASP A 207 10.51 14.23 11.18
N LEU A 208 9.57 14.31 12.14
CA LEU A 208 9.86 14.87 13.48
C LEU A 208 10.98 14.11 14.22
N GLU A 209 11.09 12.78 14.07
CA GLU A 209 12.21 12.02 14.63
C GLU A 209 13.55 12.35 13.96
N ARG A 210 13.54 12.64 12.65
CA ARG A 210 14.74 13.13 11.93
C ARG A 210 15.08 14.57 12.30
N LEU A 211 14.09 15.45 12.35
CA LEU A 211 14.25 16.82 12.79
C LEU A 211 14.77 16.88 14.23
N ARG A 212 14.42 15.93 15.10
CA ARG A 212 15.03 15.80 16.44
C ARG A 212 16.50 15.40 16.43
N THR A 213 16.98 14.71 15.39
CA THR A 213 18.39 14.32 15.25
C THR A 213 19.26 15.44 14.67
N VAL A 214 18.67 16.39 13.94
CA VAL A 214 19.35 17.58 13.39
C VAL A 214 18.98 18.88 14.12
N ALA A 215 18.04 18.83 15.05
CA ALA A 215 17.68 19.97 15.89
C ALA A 215 18.88 20.28 16.78
N LEU A 216 19.49 21.44 16.51
CA LEU A 216 20.38 22.08 17.46
C LEU A 216 19.64 22.21 18.80
N PRO A 217 20.34 22.03 19.94
CA PRO A 217 19.74 22.26 21.25
C PRO A 217 19.12 23.66 21.26
N TRP A 218 17.97 23.77 21.91
CA TRP A 218 17.29 25.06 22.06
C TRP A 218 18.30 26.07 22.65
N PRO A 219 18.46 27.27 22.06
CA PRO A 219 19.34 28.28 22.62
C PRO A 219 18.80 28.68 24.00
N GLY A 220 19.34 28.06 25.05
CA GLY A 220 18.91 28.23 26.44
C GLY A 220 18.87 26.96 27.31
N SER A 221 19.02 25.74 26.77
CA SER A 221 19.20 24.55 27.63
C SER A 221 20.68 24.38 27.98
N ALA A 222 21.10 24.97 29.09
CA ALA A 222 22.40 24.72 29.71
C ALA A 222 22.52 23.26 30.16
N SER A 223 23.78 22.78 30.18
CA SER A 223 24.23 21.43 30.58
C SER A 223 23.71 20.97 31.95
#